data_AF-A0A820JTC4-F1
#
_entry.id   AF-A0A820JTC4-F1
#
_cell.length_a   1.000
_cell.length_b   1.000
_cell.length_c   1.000
_cell.angle_alpha   90.00
_cell.angle_beta   90.00
_cell.angle_gamma   90.00
#
_symmetry.space_group_name_H-M   'P 1'
#
loop_
_entity.id
_entity.type
_entity.pdbx_description
1 polymer ?
#
loop_
_entity_poly.entity_id
_entity_poly.type
_entity_poly.pdbx_seq_one_letter_code
_entity_poly.pdbx_strand_id
1 'polypeptide(L)'
;MISPTGARFTGIGQPGPVSPFTGNLSERFGAKWIFGGSTLGAGILTLLIPLAARTHAGLLIAVRILIGAFEAPALPSASALWGRWIPPFERSVVPPLASIGKEFGIVMITPLVSLLCASTFLDGWPSAFYVTGLFTCVWFVGWCFFAYNSPSEHPRIGSEEKAFLLECVPKPKQIRTPWFHIATCVPLYGIAINHICLNFVYYILLTSLPTYFSTILQFNLRRVSLSICFTMELLYRNYY
;
A
#
# COMPACT_ATOMS: atom_id res chain seq x y z
N MET A 1 -3.52 -47.64 4.41
CA MET A 1 -2.92 -48.53 3.40
C MET A 1 -3.53 -48.20 2.04
N ILE A 2 -3.02 -47.16 1.36
CA ILE A 2 -3.29 -46.91 -0.07
C ILE A 2 -2.02 -46.28 -0.68
N SER A 3 -1.42 -47.01 -1.59
CA SER A 3 -0.43 -46.64 -2.61
C SER A 3 -0.53 -47.78 -3.66
N PRO A 4 -0.15 -47.65 -4.95
CA PRO A 4 0.57 -46.56 -5.64
C PRO A 4 -0.04 -46.16 -7.01
N THR A 5 0.39 -45.01 -7.54
CA THR A 5 0.63 -44.74 -8.98
C THR A 5 1.28 -43.35 -9.00
N GLY A 6 2.54 -43.15 -9.39
CA GLY A 6 3.17 -43.68 -10.58
C GLY A 6 3.16 -42.61 -11.68
N ALA A 7 3.72 -41.43 -11.41
CA ALA A 7 3.98 -40.42 -12.44
C ALA A 7 5.42 -39.90 -12.28
N ARG A 8 6.35 -40.65 -12.88
CA ARG A 8 7.68 -40.15 -13.24
C ARG A 8 7.51 -39.09 -14.33
N PHE A 9 7.68 -37.81 -13.99
CA PHE A 9 8.02 -36.77 -14.97
C PHE A 9 9.52 -36.50 -14.91
N THR A 10 10.29 -37.43 -15.49
CA THR A 10 11.66 -37.18 -15.93
C THR A 10 11.61 -36.92 -17.43
N GLY A 11 11.92 -35.69 -17.84
CA GLY A 11 12.28 -35.38 -19.22
C GLY A 11 11.54 -34.21 -19.86
N ILE A 12 11.85 -32.97 -19.44
CA ILE A 12 12.03 -31.86 -20.40
C ILE A 12 13.21 -31.03 -19.88
N GLY A 13 14.40 -31.32 -20.41
CA GLY A 13 15.51 -30.37 -20.39
C GLY A 13 15.22 -29.27 -21.40
N GLN A 14 15.01 -28.06 -20.90
CA GLN A 14 15.48 -26.78 -21.46
C GLN A 14 14.99 -25.63 -20.54
N PRO A 15 15.88 -24.86 -19.90
CA PRO A 15 15.49 -23.63 -19.21
C PRO A 15 15.23 -22.54 -20.27
N GLY A 16 14.04 -22.58 -20.88
CA GLY A 16 13.50 -21.51 -21.73
C GLY A 16 13.03 -20.30 -20.91
N PRO A 17 12.96 -19.11 -21.54
CA PRO A 17 13.27 -17.82 -20.92
C PRO A 17 12.30 -17.44 -19.81
N VAL A 18 12.89 -17.04 -18.69
CA VAL A 18 12.25 -16.36 -17.56
C VAL A 18 11.56 -15.08 -18.03
N SER A 19 10.24 -14.97 -17.86
CA SER A 19 9.53 -13.70 -18.05
C SER A 19 9.23 -13.03 -16.69
N PRO A 20 9.69 -11.78 -16.48
CA PRO A 20 10.61 -11.47 -15.37
C PRO A 20 10.32 -10.18 -14.55
N PHE A 21 9.21 -9.47 -14.79
CA PHE A 21 8.83 -8.17 -14.20
C PHE A 21 9.07 -7.99 -12.69
N THR A 22 8.12 -8.48 -11.90
CA THR A 22 7.87 -7.98 -10.54
C THR A 22 8.25 -8.98 -9.45
N GLY A 23 8.15 -10.28 -9.75
CA GLY A 23 8.55 -11.35 -8.81
C GLY A 23 10.07 -11.45 -8.63
N ASN A 24 10.83 -11.35 -9.72
CA ASN A 24 12.29 -11.42 -9.68
C ASN A 24 12.94 -10.11 -9.16
N LEU A 25 12.27 -8.97 -9.38
CA LEU A 25 12.74 -7.67 -8.90
C LEU A 25 12.64 -7.56 -7.36
N SER A 26 11.56 -8.10 -6.76
CA SER A 26 11.40 -8.15 -5.30
C SER A 26 12.35 -9.11 -4.60
N GLU A 27 12.80 -10.16 -5.30
CA GLU A 27 13.86 -11.04 -4.81
C GLU A 27 15.26 -10.41 -4.91
N ARG A 28 15.54 -9.61 -5.95
CA ARG A 28 16.88 -9.01 -6.16
C ARG A 28 17.10 -7.67 -5.45
N PHE A 29 16.08 -6.80 -5.40
CA PHE A 29 16.20 -5.46 -4.80
C PHE A 29 15.75 -5.41 -3.34
N GLY A 30 15.09 -6.45 -2.84
CA GLY A 30 14.58 -6.51 -1.47
C GLY A 30 13.30 -5.70 -1.27
N ALA A 31 12.34 -6.28 -0.54
CA ALA A 31 11.00 -5.71 -0.34
C ALA A 31 11.01 -4.31 0.28
N LYS A 32 12.02 -3.99 1.13
CA LYS A 32 12.21 -2.65 1.73
C LYS A 32 12.35 -1.58 0.66
N TRP A 33 13.22 -1.81 -0.32
CA TRP A 33 13.60 -0.81 -1.32
C TRP A 33 12.51 -0.63 -2.36
N ILE A 34 11.79 -1.69 -2.69
CA ILE A 34 10.63 -1.56 -3.58
C ILE A 34 9.53 -0.76 -2.90
N PHE A 35 9.18 -1.07 -1.65
CA PHE A 35 8.16 -0.32 -0.92
C PHE A 35 8.56 1.14 -0.73
N GLY A 36 9.75 1.40 -0.18
CA GLY A 36 10.22 2.77 0.03
C GLY A 36 10.40 3.53 -1.28
N GLY A 37 10.98 2.90 -2.30
CA GLY A 37 11.21 3.49 -3.62
C GLY A 37 9.90 3.81 -4.35
N SER A 38 8.89 2.95 -4.26
CA SER A 38 7.54 3.24 -4.77
C SER A 38 6.97 4.50 -4.14
N THR A 39 7.05 4.61 -2.82
CA THR A 39 6.54 5.75 -2.06
C THR A 39 7.31 7.03 -2.37
N LEU A 40 8.64 6.95 -2.51
CA LEU A 40 9.46 8.09 -2.91
C LEU A 40 9.09 8.57 -4.32
N GLY A 41 8.97 7.65 -5.28
CA GLY A 41 8.60 7.98 -6.66
C GLY A 41 7.23 8.66 -6.73
N ALA A 42 6.24 8.12 -6.03
CA ALA A 42 4.92 8.74 -5.89
C ALA A 42 4.99 10.13 -5.22
N GLY A 43 5.80 10.30 -4.18
CA GLY A 43 6.03 11.57 -3.49
C GLY A 43 6.64 12.64 -4.40
N ILE A 44 7.68 12.30 -5.17
CA ILE A 44 8.32 13.21 -6.13
C ILE A 44 7.34 13.61 -7.23
N LEU A 45 6.59 12.65 -7.79
CA LEU A 45 5.58 12.94 -8.80
C LEU A 45 4.44 13.81 -8.24
N THR A 46 4.11 13.66 -6.96
CA THR A 46 3.13 14.52 -6.27
C THR A 46 3.60 15.97 -6.21
N LEU A 47 4.90 16.22 -5.97
CA LEU A 47 5.49 17.57 -6.04
C LEU A 47 5.40 18.19 -7.44
N LEU A 48 5.37 17.37 -8.50
CA LEU A 48 5.26 17.82 -9.88
C LEU A 48 3.82 18.14 -10.31
N ILE A 49 2.81 17.72 -9.54
CA ILE A 49 1.39 17.92 -9.89
C ILE A 49 1.06 19.40 -10.16
N PRO A 50 1.40 20.36 -9.29
CA PRO A 50 1.02 21.76 -9.54
C PRO A 50 1.69 22.35 -10.77
N LEU A 51 2.93 21.96 -11.05
CA LEU A 51 3.66 22.40 -12.25
C LEU A 51 3.00 21.83 -13.51
N ALA A 52 2.68 20.53 -13.50
CA ALA A 52 2.01 19.84 -14.60
C ALA A 52 0.61 20.41 -14.89
N ALA A 53 -0.15 20.73 -13.83
CA ALA A 53 -1.48 21.32 -13.94
C ALA A 53 -1.46 22.72 -14.59
N ARG A 54 -0.41 23.51 -14.36
CA ARG A 54 -0.26 24.85 -14.95
C ARG A 54 0.19 24.84 -16.41
N THR A 55 0.85 23.77 -16.86
CA THR A 55 1.40 23.68 -18.21
C THR A 55 0.41 23.09 -19.20
N HIS A 56 -0.09 21.87 -18.94
CA HIS A 56 -0.99 21.19 -19.87
C HIS A 56 -1.78 20.04 -19.21
N ALA A 57 -3.07 19.91 -19.52
CA ALA A 57 -3.92 18.85 -18.97
C ALA A 57 -3.39 17.43 -19.28
N GLY A 58 -2.84 17.21 -20.48
CA GLY A 58 -2.22 15.94 -20.85
C GLY A 58 -1.00 15.58 -19.99
N LEU A 59 -0.20 16.57 -19.57
CA LEU A 59 0.93 16.33 -18.67
C LEU A 59 0.46 15.96 -17.26
N LEU A 60 -0.60 16.61 -16.76
CA LEU A 60 -1.22 16.25 -15.50
C LEU A 60 -1.75 14.80 -15.51
N ILE A 61 -2.41 14.38 -16.59
CA ILE A 61 -2.88 12.99 -16.77
C ILE A 61 -1.69 12.03 -16.77
N ALA A 62 -0.62 12.33 -17.50
CA ALA A 62 0.58 11.50 -17.53
C ALA A 62 1.20 11.34 -16.13
N VAL A 63 1.34 12.44 -15.37
CA VAL A 63 1.83 12.40 -13.98
C VAL A 63 0.94 11.54 -13.08
N ARG A 64 -0.39 11.63 -13.22
CA ARG A 64 -1.33 10.80 -12.45
C ARG A 64 -1.21 9.31 -12.78
N ILE A 65 -1.04 8.96 -14.05
CA ILE A 65 -0.80 7.57 -14.47
C ILE A 65 0.50 7.05 -13.85
N LEU A 66 1.57 7.87 -13.88
CA LEU A 66 2.85 7.50 -13.30
C LEU A 66 2.76 7.31 -11.79
N ILE A 67 2.04 8.17 -11.06
CA ILE A 67 1.83 7.99 -9.61
C ILE A 67 1.18 6.62 -9.35
N GLY A 68 0.11 6.28 -10.08
CA GLY A 68 -0.54 4.97 -9.95
C GLY A 68 0.39 3.81 -10.27
N ALA A 69 1.27 3.95 -11.27
CA ALA A 69 2.26 2.93 -11.61
C ALA A 69 3.32 2.75 -10.50
N PHE A 70 3.75 3.83 -9.85
CA PHE A 70 4.67 3.77 -8.72
C PHE A 70 4.01 3.18 -7.47
N GLU A 71 2.73 3.47 -7.20
CA GLU A 71 2.02 2.93 -6.03
C GLU A 71 1.63 1.45 -6.17
N ALA A 72 1.43 0.96 -7.39
CA ALA A 72 1.01 -0.42 -7.66
C ALA A 72 1.84 -1.52 -6.91
N PRO A 73 3.19 -1.48 -6.88
CA PRO A 73 3.98 -2.46 -6.14
C PRO A 73 3.99 -2.29 -4.62
N ALA A 74 3.42 -1.23 -4.04
CA ALA A 74 3.54 -0.94 -2.62
C ALA A 74 2.91 -2.05 -1.75
N LEU A 75 1.64 -2.42 -2.00
CA LEU A 75 0.94 -3.47 -1.25
C LEU A 75 1.60 -4.87 -1.32
N PRO A 76 1.99 -5.40 -2.50
CA PRO A 76 2.67 -6.69 -2.56
C PRO A 76 4.06 -6.63 -1.92
N SER A 77 4.77 -5.49 -1.99
CA SER A 77 6.07 -5.33 -1.34
C SER A 77 5.95 -5.27 0.19
N ALA A 78 4.94 -4.57 0.71
CA ALA A 78 4.63 -4.57 2.14
C ALA A 78 4.28 -5.98 2.62
N SER A 79 3.45 -6.71 1.87
CA SER A 79 3.08 -8.09 2.19
C SER A 79 4.27 -9.06 2.16
N ALA A 80 5.22 -8.85 1.25
CA ALA A 80 6.46 -9.61 1.17
C ALA A 80 7.40 -9.28 2.35
N LEU A 81 7.48 -8.00 2.75
CA LEU A 81 8.27 -7.56 3.90
C LEU A 81 7.69 -8.15 5.20
N TRP A 82 6.37 -8.07 5.38
CA TRP A 82 5.67 -8.68 6.51
C TRP A 82 5.92 -10.18 6.60
N GLY A 83 5.91 -10.89 5.47
CA GLY A 83 6.19 -12.32 5.42
C GLY A 83 7.60 -12.71 5.90
N ARG A 84 8.55 -11.77 5.98
CA ARG A 84 9.91 -11.99 6.49
C ARG A 84 10.09 -11.58 7.95
N TRP A 85 9.20 -10.76 8.47
CA TRP A 85 9.30 -10.16 9.81
C TRP A 85 8.30 -10.71 10.80
N ILE A 86 7.19 -11.28 10.32
CA ILE A 86 6.05 -11.62 11.17
C ILE A 86 5.89 -13.14 11.25
N PRO A 87 5.86 -13.72 12.46
CA PRO A 87 5.61 -15.13 12.65
C PRO A 87 4.28 -15.59 12.01
N PRO A 88 4.18 -16.85 11.56
CA PRO A 88 2.98 -17.34 10.87
C PRO A 88 1.68 -17.19 11.66
N PHE A 89 1.75 -17.31 13.00
CA PHE A 89 0.58 -17.22 13.89
C PHE A 89 0.08 -15.78 14.11
N GLU A 90 0.93 -14.76 13.90
CA GLU A 90 0.56 -13.33 14.02
C GLU A 90 0.25 -12.68 12.66
N ARG A 91 0.51 -13.38 11.56
CA ARG A 91 0.44 -12.83 10.20
C ARG A 91 -0.94 -12.32 9.80
N SER A 92 -2.02 -12.82 10.41
CA SER A 92 -3.39 -12.38 10.15
C SER A 92 -3.74 -11.04 10.79
N VAL A 93 -3.05 -10.63 11.85
CA VAL A 93 -3.36 -9.41 12.63
C VAL A 93 -2.75 -8.15 12.01
N VAL A 94 -1.59 -8.30 11.36
CA VAL A 94 -0.84 -7.14 10.87
C VAL A 94 -1.52 -6.40 9.70
N PRO A 95 -2.06 -7.06 8.66
CA PRO A 95 -2.71 -6.33 7.57
C PRO A 95 -3.93 -5.51 8.01
N PRO A 96 -4.84 -6.01 8.89
CA PRO A 96 -5.89 -5.19 9.48
C PRO A 96 -5.35 -4.01 10.29
N LEU A 97 -4.31 -4.23 11.11
CA LEU A 97 -3.69 -3.16 11.91
C LEU A 97 -3.08 -2.06 11.02
N ALA A 98 -2.39 -2.45 9.94
CA ALA A 98 -1.87 -1.52 8.95
C ALA A 98 -2.99 -0.74 8.24
N SER A 99 -4.14 -1.39 8.01
CA SER A 99 -5.31 -0.75 7.41
C SER A 99 -5.88 0.33 8.33
N ILE A 100 -5.96 0.09 9.65
CA ILE A 100 -6.36 1.10 10.64
C ILE A 100 -5.41 2.30 10.59
N GLY A 101 -4.10 2.05 10.54
CA GLY A 101 -3.10 3.12 10.42
C GLY A 101 -3.28 3.96 9.14
N LYS A 102 -3.60 3.32 8.01
CA LYS A 102 -3.92 4.01 6.75
C LYS A 102 -5.15 4.92 6.90
N GLU A 103 -6.26 4.40 7.44
CA GLU A 103 -7.48 5.19 7.62
C GLU A 103 -7.27 6.35 8.60
N PHE A 104 -6.52 6.11 9.69
CA PHE A 104 -6.13 7.17 10.62
C PHE A 104 -5.34 8.28 9.93
N GLY A 105 -4.38 7.92 9.07
CA GLY A 105 -3.63 8.88 8.27
C GLY A 105 -4.52 9.72 7.36
N ILE A 106 -5.53 9.11 6.72
CA ILE A 106 -6.50 9.81 5.87
C ILE A 106 -7.32 10.82 6.69
N VAL A 107 -7.78 10.43 7.88
CA VAL A 107 -8.55 11.31 8.78
C VAL A 107 -7.72 12.52 9.21
N MET A 108 -6.44 12.34 9.47
CA MET A 108 -5.54 13.44 9.88
C MET A 108 -5.14 14.35 8.71
N ILE A 109 -4.86 13.78 7.53
CA ILE A 109 -4.35 14.55 6.39
C ILE A 109 -5.45 15.35 5.68
N THR A 110 -6.69 14.86 5.68
CA THR A 110 -7.83 15.52 5.00
C THR A 110 -8.09 16.95 5.50
N PRO A 111 -8.22 17.23 6.81
CA PRO A 111 -8.40 18.61 7.28
C PRO A 111 -7.16 19.47 7.05
N LEU A 112 -5.95 18.90 7.15
CA LEU A 112 -4.71 19.62 6.87
C LEU A 112 -4.66 20.10 5.40
N VAL A 113 -4.93 19.20 4.45
CA VAL A 113 -5.01 19.53 3.02
C VAL A 113 -6.12 20.54 2.76
N SER A 114 -7.28 20.39 3.41
CA SER A 114 -8.39 21.33 3.27
C SER A 114 -8.03 22.74 3.73
N LEU A 115 -7.31 22.86 4.85
CA LEU A 115 -6.82 24.14 5.38
C LEU A 115 -5.76 24.76 4.47
N LEU A 116 -4.80 23.96 3.99
CA LEU A 116 -3.77 24.39 3.07
C LEU A 116 -4.36 24.94 1.77
N CYS A 117 -5.33 24.22 1.19
CA CYS A 117 -6.06 24.66 0.00
C CYS A 117 -6.86 25.94 0.20
N ALA A 118 -7.37 26.20 1.41
CA ALA A 118 -8.12 27.42 1.74
C ALA A 118 -7.23 28.62 2.10
N SER A 119 -5.96 28.38 2.40
CA SER A 119 -4.99 29.42 2.75
C SER A 119 -4.45 30.15 1.51
N THR A 120 -3.86 31.34 1.70
CA THR A 120 -3.12 32.06 0.64
C THR A 120 -1.67 31.61 0.49
N PHE A 121 -1.25 30.60 1.24
CA PHE A 121 0.12 30.07 1.21
C PHE A 121 0.38 29.31 -0.09
N LEU A 122 1.46 29.64 -0.82
CA LEU A 122 1.87 29.01 -2.09
C LEU A 122 0.71 28.80 -3.09
N ASP A 123 -0.05 29.86 -3.37
CA ASP A 123 -1.22 29.84 -4.29
C ASP A 123 -2.39 28.95 -3.83
N GLY A 124 -2.45 28.63 -2.53
CA GLY A 124 -3.52 27.87 -1.88
C GLY A 124 -3.45 26.39 -2.19
N TRP A 125 -4.10 25.94 -3.25
CA TRP A 125 -4.22 24.50 -3.57
C TRP A 125 -2.89 23.79 -3.92
N PRO A 126 -1.88 24.42 -4.56
CA PRO A 126 -0.59 23.77 -4.82
C PRO A 126 0.18 23.43 -3.54
N SER A 127 -0.02 24.22 -2.48
CA SER A 127 0.67 24.05 -1.20
C SER A 127 0.43 22.66 -0.59
N ALA A 128 -0.79 22.12 -0.74
CA ALA A 128 -1.13 20.79 -0.26
C ALA A 128 -0.27 19.70 -0.92
N PHE A 129 -0.02 19.81 -2.22
CA PHE A 129 0.82 18.86 -2.96
C PHE A 129 2.30 19.00 -2.60
N TYR A 130 2.78 20.22 -2.40
CA TYR A 130 4.16 20.45 -1.98
C TYR A 130 4.45 19.93 -0.56
N VAL A 131 3.56 20.21 0.39
CA VAL A 131 3.72 19.77 1.78
C VAL A 131 3.64 18.25 1.88
N THR A 132 2.63 17.63 1.26
CA THR A 132 2.46 16.16 1.30
C THR A 132 3.57 15.43 0.57
N GLY A 133 3.96 15.89 -0.64
CA GLY A 133 5.07 15.30 -1.39
C GLY A 133 6.41 15.40 -0.65
N LEU A 134 6.69 16.54 -0.01
CA LEU A 134 7.91 16.74 0.77
C LEU A 134 7.91 15.85 2.03
N PHE A 135 6.78 15.78 2.73
CA PHE A 135 6.62 14.89 3.87
C PHE A 135 6.92 13.43 3.49
N THR A 136 6.41 12.96 2.35
CA THR A 136 6.70 11.62 1.83
C THR A 136 8.19 11.41 1.55
N CYS A 137 8.88 12.41 1.00
CA CYS A 137 10.32 12.34 0.77
C CYS A 137 11.11 12.25 2.09
N VAL A 138 10.74 13.04 3.10
CA VAL A 138 11.35 12.99 4.44
C VAL A 138 11.07 11.66 5.11
N TRP A 139 9.84 11.15 5.01
CA TRP A 139 9.48 9.83 5.51
C TRP A 139 10.33 8.72 4.87
N PHE A 140 10.60 8.80 3.57
CA PHE A 140 11.48 7.83 2.90
C PHE A 140 12.91 7.86 3.45
N VAL A 141 13.44 9.04 3.79
CA VAL A 141 14.74 9.14 4.45
C VAL A 141 14.71 8.40 5.79
N GLY A 142 13.67 8.59 6.61
CA GLY A 142 13.45 7.82 7.83
C GLY A 142 13.36 6.31 7.56
N TRP A 143 12.59 5.91 6.55
CA TRP A 143 12.44 4.52 6.13
C TRP A 143 13.78 3.86 5.77
N CYS A 144 14.69 4.59 5.14
CA CYS A 144 16.03 4.09 4.82
C CYS A 144 16.82 3.71 6.08
N PHE A 145 16.65 4.44 7.18
CA PHE A 145 17.36 4.19 8.44
C PHE A 145 16.66 3.16 9.33
N PHE A 146 15.32 3.12 9.35
CA PHE A 146 14.57 2.28 10.29
C PHE A 146 14.14 0.92 9.73
N ALA A 147 13.90 0.80 8.42
CA ALA A 147 13.44 -0.46 7.83
C ALA A 147 14.61 -1.34 7.41
N TYR A 148 14.46 -2.66 7.52
CA TYR A 148 15.48 -3.65 7.12
C TYR A 148 14.82 -4.81 6.38
N ASN A 149 15.52 -5.42 5.40
CA ASN A 149 14.94 -6.47 4.55
C ASN A 149 14.76 -7.81 5.27
N SER A 150 15.56 -8.04 6.31
CA SER A 150 15.58 -9.28 7.10
C SER A 150 15.90 -8.95 8.56
N PRO A 151 15.33 -9.69 9.54
CA PRO A 151 15.73 -9.60 10.93
C PRO A 151 17.23 -9.84 11.16
N SER A 152 17.90 -10.57 10.26
CA SER A 152 19.33 -10.85 10.35
C SER A 152 20.22 -9.61 10.19
N GLU A 153 19.78 -8.64 9.39
CA GLU A 153 20.48 -7.39 9.06
C GLU A 153 20.21 -6.27 10.08
N HIS A 154 19.21 -6.46 10.95
CA HIS A 154 18.78 -5.44 11.88
C HIS A 154 19.78 -5.31 13.05
N PRO A 155 20.39 -4.13 13.28
CA PRO A 155 21.45 -3.97 14.27
C PRO A 155 20.94 -3.88 15.72
N ARG A 156 19.66 -3.56 15.93
CA ARG A 156 19.07 -3.30 17.27
C ARG A 156 18.14 -4.40 17.78
N ILE A 157 18.06 -5.55 17.09
CA ILE A 157 17.17 -6.64 17.50
C ILE A 157 17.81 -7.46 18.62
N GLY A 158 17.00 -7.90 19.59
CA GLY A 158 17.47 -8.79 20.66
C GLY A 158 17.94 -10.13 20.09
N SER A 159 18.96 -10.75 20.71
CA SER A 159 19.48 -12.04 20.26
C SER A 159 18.45 -13.16 20.36
N GLU A 160 17.61 -13.13 21.40
CA GLU A 160 16.50 -14.07 21.60
C GLU A 160 15.41 -13.92 20.54
N GLU A 161 14.94 -12.69 20.31
CA GLU A 161 13.94 -12.38 19.27
C GLU A 161 14.46 -12.76 17.87
N LYS A 162 15.72 -12.45 17.58
CA LYS A 162 16.35 -12.81 16.31
C LYS A 162 16.40 -14.33 16.12
N ALA A 163 16.75 -15.09 17.14
CA ALA A 163 16.76 -16.55 17.08
C ALA A 163 15.34 -17.10 16.85
N PHE A 164 14.36 -16.58 17.60
CA PHE A 164 12.95 -16.93 17.48
C PHE A 164 12.39 -16.68 16.06
N LEU A 165 12.66 -15.50 15.49
CA LEU A 165 12.21 -15.16 14.14
C LEU A 165 12.90 -16.02 13.07
N LEU A 166 14.18 -16.33 13.23
CA LEU A 166 14.90 -17.19 12.28
C LEU A 166 14.42 -18.65 12.30
N GLU A 167 13.87 -19.10 13.43
CA GLU A 167 13.26 -20.42 13.57
C GLU A 167 11.82 -20.44 13.03
N CYS A 168 11.01 -19.44 13.39
CA CYS A 168 9.59 -19.41 13.07
C CYS A 168 9.27 -18.94 11.64
N VAL A 169 10.11 -18.06 11.06
CA VAL A 169 9.86 -17.49 9.73
C VAL A 169 10.45 -18.40 8.65
N PRO A 170 9.62 -18.97 7.75
CA PRO A 170 10.12 -19.83 6.69
C PRO A 170 11.07 -19.07 5.76
N LYS A 171 12.26 -19.62 5.52
CA LYS A 171 13.16 -19.09 4.49
C LYS A 171 12.47 -19.16 3.13
N PRO A 172 12.51 -18.08 2.32
CA PRO A 172 11.92 -18.10 0.98
C PRO A 172 12.63 -19.19 0.15
N LYS A 173 11.87 -20.21 -0.26
CA LYS A 173 12.36 -21.23 -1.20
C LYS A 173 12.21 -20.67 -2.60
N GLN A 174 13.30 -20.62 -3.36
CA GLN A 174 13.25 -20.30 -4.80
C GLN A 174 12.61 -21.47 -5.55
N ILE A 175 11.29 -21.42 -5.67
CA ILE A 175 10.51 -22.34 -6.48
C ILE A 175 10.08 -21.56 -7.72
N ARG A 176 10.31 -22.12 -8.90
CA ARG A 176 9.81 -21.54 -10.15
C ARG A 176 8.30 -21.45 -10.08
N THR A 177 7.77 -20.23 -9.99
CA THR A 177 6.32 -19.99 -9.96
C THR A 177 5.72 -20.35 -11.32
N PRO A 178 4.77 -21.31 -11.38
CA PRO A 178 4.16 -21.73 -12.64
C PRO A 178 3.05 -20.72 -13.04
N TRP A 179 3.46 -19.57 -13.57
CA TRP A 179 2.56 -18.44 -13.91
C TRP A 179 1.38 -18.83 -14.78
N PHE A 180 1.61 -19.64 -15.81
CA PHE A 180 0.54 -20.12 -16.69
C PHE A 180 -0.47 -20.98 -15.95
N HIS A 181 0.00 -21.88 -15.07
CA HIS A 181 -0.90 -22.73 -14.31
C HIS A 181 -1.75 -21.90 -13.34
N ILE A 182 -1.16 -20.93 -12.66
CA ILE A 182 -1.86 -19.98 -11.78
C ILE A 182 -2.91 -19.18 -12.57
N ALA A 183 -2.56 -18.69 -13.75
CA ALA A 183 -3.47 -17.90 -14.60
C ALA A 183 -4.69 -18.70 -15.11
N THR A 184 -4.58 -20.03 -15.22
CA THR A 184 -5.71 -20.90 -15.64
C THR A 184 -6.53 -21.43 -14.47
N CYS A 185 -6.12 -21.18 -13.21
CA CYS A 185 -6.85 -21.66 -12.04
C CYS A 185 -8.20 -20.93 -11.83
N VAL A 186 -9.31 -21.69 -11.77
CA VAL A 186 -10.65 -21.15 -11.47
C VAL A 186 -10.72 -20.33 -10.16
N PRO A 187 -10.08 -20.76 -9.05
CA PRO A 187 -10.09 -19.97 -7.81
C PRO A 187 -9.51 -18.57 -7.95
N LEU A 188 -8.54 -18.36 -8.84
CA LEU A 188 -7.96 -17.04 -9.09
C LEU A 188 -9.01 -16.07 -9.60
N TYR A 189 -9.82 -16.51 -10.58
CA TYR A 189 -10.90 -15.69 -11.13
C TYR A 189 -12.00 -15.42 -10.10
N GLY A 190 -12.32 -16.40 -9.25
CA GLY A 190 -13.26 -16.20 -8.14
C GLY A 190 -12.80 -15.10 -7.17
N ILE A 191 -11.53 -15.13 -6.77
CA ILE A 191 -10.93 -14.10 -5.91
C ILE A 191 -10.90 -12.75 -6.64
N ALA A 192 -10.52 -12.73 -7.92
CA ALA A 192 -10.46 -11.51 -8.71
C ALA A 192 -11.83 -10.83 -8.85
N ILE A 193 -12.87 -11.60 -9.20
CA ILE A 193 -14.25 -11.10 -9.31
C ILE A 193 -14.74 -10.58 -7.96
N ASN A 194 -14.51 -11.35 -6.89
CA ASN A 194 -14.86 -10.91 -5.53
C ASN A 194 -14.17 -9.58 -5.18
N HIS A 195 -12.88 -9.44 -5.51
CA HIS A 195 -12.15 -8.23 -5.21
C HIS A 195 -12.61 -7.03 -6.06
N ILE A 196 -12.93 -7.26 -7.33
CA ILE A 196 -13.52 -6.24 -8.21
C ILE A 196 -14.88 -5.78 -7.65
N CYS A 197 -15.73 -6.72 -7.24
CA CYS A 197 -17.04 -6.42 -6.65
C CYS A 197 -16.91 -5.60 -5.36
N LEU A 198 -16.02 -6.01 -4.45
CA LEU A 198 -15.75 -5.29 -3.20
C LEU A 198 -15.26 -3.86 -3.47
N ASN A 199 -14.29 -3.69 -4.39
CA ASN A 199 -13.81 -2.36 -4.76
C ASN A 199 -14.93 -1.51 -5.40
N PHE A 200 -15.73 -2.10 -6.29
CA PHE A 200 -16.83 -1.41 -6.96
C PHE A 200 -17.86 -0.87 -5.96
N VAL A 201 -18.33 -1.71 -5.04
CA VAL A 201 -19.26 -1.29 -3.99
C VAL A 201 -18.64 -0.22 -3.10
N TYR A 202 -17.37 -0.40 -2.69
CA TYR A 202 -16.64 0.58 -1.90
C TYR A 202 -16.58 1.96 -2.58
N TYR A 203 -16.21 2.02 -3.86
CA TYR A 203 -16.12 3.28 -4.60
C TYR A 203 -17.49 3.92 -4.88
N ILE A 204 -18.52 3.12 -5.16
CA ILE A 204 -19.90 3.64 -5.31
C ILE A 204 -20.34 4.28 -4.01
N LEU A 205 -20.15 3.60 -2.88
CA LEU A 205 -20.50 4.17 -1.58
C LEU A 205 -19.69 5.45 -1.33
N LEU A 206 -18.38 5.42 -1.51
CA LEU A 206 -17.53 6.59 -1.26
C LEU A 206 -17.93 7.83 -2.10
N THR A 207 -18.34 7.64 -3.36
CA THR A 207 -18.66 8.73 -4.28
C THR A 207 -20.12 9.18 -4.22
N SER A 208 -21.05 8.23 -4.04
CA SER A 208 -22.49 8.49 -4.05
C SER A 208 -23.00 8.95 -2.70
N LEU A 209 -22.38 8.49 -1.60
CA LEU A 209 -22.83 8.79 -0.25
C LEU A 209 -22.79 10.30 0.09
N PRO A 210 -21.71 11.07 -0.22
CA PRO A 210 -21.72 12.51 0.01
C PRO A 210 -22.81 13.22 -0.80
N THR A 211 -22.95 12.84 -2.07
CA THR A 211 -23.97 13.41 -2.97
C THR A 211 -25.38 13.13 -2.46
N TYR A 212 -25.65 11.89 -2.04
CA TYR A 212 -26.93 11.47 -1.45
C TYR A 212 -27.29 12.28 -0.19
N PHE A 213 -26.35 12.41 0.75
CA PHE A 213 -26.55 13.19 1.97
C PHE A 213 -26.76 14.69 1.69
N SER A 214 -26.07 15.25 0.70
CA SER A 214 -26.22 16.68 0.37
C SER A 214 -27.51 16.97 -0.40
N THR A 215 -27.88 16.14 -1.38
CA THR A 215 -28.97 16.44 -2.33
C THR A 215 -30.32 16.02 -1.78
N ILE A 216 -30.41 14.80 -1.22
CA ILE A 216 -31.69 14.22 -0.78
C ILE A 216 -31.95 14.56 0.69
N LEU A 217 -30.96 14.36 1.57
CA LEU A 217 -31.13 14.67 2.99
C LEU A 217 -30.86 16.14 3.35
N GLN A 218 -30.39 16.97 2.40
CA GLN A 218 -30.10 18.41 2.61
C GLN A 218 -29.14 18.66 3.80
N PHE A 219 -28.29 17.67 4.15
CA PHE A 219 -27.34 17.82 5.25
C PHE A 219 -26.14 18.67 4.83
N ASN A 220 -25.77 19.62 5.67
CA ASN A 220 -24.58 20.44 5.45
C ASN A 220 -23.32 19.62 5.78
N LEU A 221 -22.75 18.95 4.77
CA LEU A 221 -21.57 18.08 4.89
C LEU A 221 -20.40 18.75 5.61
N ARG A 222 -20.26 20.07 5.45
CA ARG A 222 -19.21 20.86 6.09
C ARG A 222 -19.36 20.88 7.62
N ARG A 223 -20.60 20.88 8.15
CA ARG A 223 -20.86 20.72 9.59
C ARG A 223 -20.66 19.30 10.06
N VAL A 224 -21.05 18.29 9.28
CA VAL A 224 -20.91 16.87 9.70
C VAL A 224 -19.43 16.50 9.87
N SER A 225 -18.56 16.88 8.93
CA SER A 225 -17.12 16.65 9.05
C SER A 225 -16.51 17.36 10.27
N LEU A 226 -16.95 18.60 10.55
CA LEU A 226 -16.57 19.35 11.75
C LEU A 226 -17.11 18.72 13.04
N SER A 227 -18.35 18.22 13.04
CA SER A 227 -18.98 17.56 14.18
C SER A 227 -18.33 16.24 14.51
N ILE A 228 -17.93 15.44 13.51
CA ILE A 228 -17.18 14.19 13.76
C ILE A 228 -15.84 14.50 14.44
N CYS A 229 -15.14 15.55 13.99
CA CYS A 229 -13.89 16.00 14.61
C CYS A 229 -14.11 16.48 16.06
N PHE A 230 -15.16 17.28 16.29
CA PHE A 230 -15.54 17.76 17.62
C PHE A 230 -16.04 16.64 18.55
N THR A 231 -16.67 15.60 18.00
CA THR A 231 -17.16 14.44 18.79
C THR A 231 -16.00 13.55 19.21
N MET A 232 -14.98 13.39 18.37
CA MET A 232 -13.72 12.75 18.74
C MET A 232 -12.98 13.52 19.84
N GLU A 233 -12.97 14.86 19.77
CA GLU A 233 -12.39 15.72 20.81
C GLU A 233 -13.16 15.62 22.14
N LEU A 234 -14.50 15.61 22.10
CA LEU A 234 -15.34 15.42 23.28
C LEU A 234 -15.23 14.03 23.91
N LEU A 235 -15.10 12.97 23.09
CA LEU A 235 -14.88 11.62 23.58
C LEU A 235 -13.52 11.48 24.25
N TYR A 236 -12.49 12.08 23.67
CA TYR A 236 -11.15 12.13 24.26
C TYR A 236 -11.16 12.85 25.61
N ARG A 237 -11.90 13.96 25.72
CA ARG A 237 -12.01 14.78 26.94
C ARG A 237 -12.96 14.21 28.02
N ASN A 238 -13.75 13.19 27.69
CA ASN A 238 -14.62 12.48 28.66
C ASN A 238 -13.99 11.18 29.18
N TYR A 239 -13.03 10.61 28.45
CA TYR A 239 -12.34 9.38 28.85
C TYR A 239 -11.02 9.61 29.59
N TYR A 240 -10.51 10.85 29.60
CA TYR A 240 -9.33 11.30 30.36
C TYR A 240 -9.62 12.62 31.05
#